data_AF-A0A4P9K4H7-F1
#
_entry.id   AF-A0A4P9K4H7-F1
#
_cell.length_a   1.000
_cell.length_b   1.000
_cell.length_c   1.000
_cell.angle_alpha   90.00
_cell.angle_beta   90.00
_cell.angle_gamma   90.00
#
_symmetry.space_group_name_H-M   'P 1'
#
loop_
_entity.id
_entity.type
_entity.pdbx_description
1 polymer ?
#
loop_
_entity_poly.entity_id
_entity_poly.type
_entity_poly.pdbx_seq_one_letter_code
_entity_poly.pdbx_strand_id
1 'polypeptide(L)'
;MSLEQFNAHQQDVRNRADSLTKAIFILSGGALSISIGLFINNQEIPQNITSILGYSWWSLTTAIISLTIMLFLVIARDYLFGERWRKELSGLIDNANKNTSVIDFFIWVLALCGLITFISGYVGLTYCAIQLI
;
A
#
# COMPACT_ATOMS: atom_id res chain seq x y z
N MET A 1 9.95 -18.44 23.05
CA MET A 1 9.89 -18.60 21.58
C MET A 1 11.26 -19.06 21.10
N SER A 2 11.36 -20.10 20.27
CA SER A 2 12.63 -20.72 19.82
C SER A 2 13.34 -19.88 18.74
N LEU A 3 14.63 -20.13 18.50
CA LEU A 3 15.44 -19.47 17.47
C LEU A 3 14.83 -19.62 16.05
N GLU A 4 14.18 -20.75 15.82
CA GLU A 4 13.42 -21.06 14.61
C GLU A 4 12.23 -20.11 14.41
N GLN A 5 11.50 -19.78 15.48
CA GLN A 5 10.37 -18.84 15.43
C GLN A 5 10.82 -17.39 15.18
N PHE A 6 12.02 -17.00 15.63
CA PHE A 6 12.60 -15.69 15.29
C PHE A 6 13.00 -15.60 13.82
N ASN A 7 13.66 -16.63 13.29
CA ASN A 7 14.01 -16.71 11.88
C ASN A 7 12.75 -16.71 10.98
N ALA A 8 11.70 -17.43 11.38
CA ALA A 8 10.42 -17.41 10.69
C ALA A 8 9.79 -16.01 10.67
N HIS A 9 9.91 -15.25 11.76
CA HIS A 9 9.39 -13.88 11.82
C HIS A 9 10.17 -12.91 10.91
N GLN A 10 11.50 -13.01 10.88
CA GLN A 10 12.34 -12.23 9.94
C GLN A 10 12.02 -12.56 8.48
N GLN A 11 11.81 -13.84 8.18
CA GLN A 11 11.41 -14.28 6.85
C GLN A 11 10.04 -13.72 6.45
N ASP A 12 9.08 -13.70 7.37
CA ASP A 12 7.74 -13.13 7.11
C ASP A 12 7.81 -11.63 6.81
N VAL A 13 8.56 -10.84 7.60
CA VAL A 13 8.76 -9.41 7.33
C VAL A 13 9.39 -9.18 5.95
N ARG A 14 10.40 -9.98 5.59
CA ARG A 14 11.05 -9.89 4.29
C ARG A 14 10.09 -10.25 3.15
N ASN A 15 9.28 -11.30 3.31
CA ASN A 15 8.28 -11.71 2.33
C ASN A 15 7.22 -10.61 2.11
N ARG A 16 6.80 -9.93 3.18
CA ARG A 16 5.87 -8.79 3.09
C ARG A 16 6.49 -7.59 2.37
N ALA A 17 7.75 -7.27 2.63
CA ALA A 17 8.48 -6.21 1.94
C ALA A 17 8.70 -6.50 0.43
N ASP A 18 8.98 -7.76 0.08
CA ASP A 18 9.11 -8.18 -1.32
C ASP A 18 7.74 -8.11 -2.05
N SER A 19 6.68 -8.57 -1.40
CA SER A 19 5.31 -8.47 -1.92
C SER A 19 4.88 -7.01 -2.11
N LEU A 20 5.25 -6.12 -1.19
CA LEU A 20 5.04 -4.66 -1.30
C LEU A 20 5.71 -4.10 -2.55
N THR A 21 6.98 -4.43 -2.75
CA THR A 21 7.77 -3.93 -3.87
C THR A 21 7.13 -4.34 -5.20
N LYS A 22 6.71 -5.61 -5.29
CA LYS A 22 5.99 -6.13 -6.47
C LYS A 22 4.66 -5.42 -6.69
N ALA A 23 3.86 -5.19 -5.64
CA ALA A 23 2.58 -4.50 -5.75
C ALA A 23 2.75 -3.06 -6.24
N ILE A 24 3.72 -2.30 -5.68
CA ILE A 24 4.01 -0.93 -6.14
C ILE A 24 4.44 -0.91 -7.60
N PHE A 25 5.28 -1.85 -8.04
CA PHE A 25 5.71 -1.92 -9.43
C PHE A 25 4.56 -2.23 -10.38
N ILE A 26 3.69 -3.17 -10.04
CA ILE A 26 2.51 -3.50 -10.85
C ILE A 26 1.56 -2.31 -10.94
N LEU A 27 1.27 -1.64 -9.82
CA LEU A 27 0.37 -0.49 -9.77
C LEU A 27 0.92 0.71 -10.55
N SER A 28 2.19 1.04 -10.32
CA SER A 28 2.89 2.11 -11.05
C SER A 28 2.95 1.83 -12.55
N GLY A 29 3.24 0.57 -12.92
CA GLY A 29 3.28 0.12 -14.31
C GLY A 29 1.91 0.23 -14.99
N GLY A 30 0.85 -0.28 -14.35
CA GLY A 30 -0.51 -0.21 -14.87
C GLY A 30 -1.01 1.23 -15.06
N ALA A 31 -0.79 2.09 -14.06
CA ALA A 31 -1.16 3.50 -14.16
C ALA A 31 -0.42 4.22 -15.31
N LEU A 32 0.89 3.99 -15.43
CA LEU A 32 1.73 4.58 -16.47
C LEU A 32 1.35 4.10 -17.88
N SER A 33 1.01 2.82 -18.05
CA SER A 33 0.49 2.30 -19.32
C SER A 33 -0.81 2.99 -19.75
N ILE A 34 -1.72 3.26 -18.80
CA ILE A 34 -2.97 3.99 -19.09
C ILE A 34 -2.66 5.45 -19.45
N SER A 35 -1.71 6.12 -18.77
CA SER A 35 -1.28 7.48 -19.16
C SER A 35 -0.78 7.51 -20.60
N ILE A 36 0.12 6.59 -20.94
CA ILE A 36 0.74 6.53 -22.27
C ILE A 36 -0.32 6.29 -23.34
N GLY A 37 -1.26 5.37 -23.11
CA GLY A 37 -2.36 5.11 -24.05
C GLY A 37 -3.22 6.34 -24.32
N LEU A 38 -3.51 7.13 -23.29
CA LEU A 38 -4.26 8.38 -23.42
C LEU A 38 -3.49 9.45 -24.20
N PHE A 39 -2.19 9.63 -23.92
CA PHE A 39 -1.38 10.65 -24.59
C PHE A 39 -1.02 10.30 -26.04
N ILE A 40 -0.82 9.02 -26.37
CA ILE A 40 -0.50 8.59 -27.74
C ILE A 40 -1.66 8.86 -28.71
N ASN A 41 -2.91 8.77 -28.25
CA ASN A 41 -4.07 8.90 -29.12
C ASN A 41 -4.37 10.34 -29.59
N ASN A 42 -3.69 11.36 -29.06
CA ASN A 42 -3.72 12.75 -29.52
C ASN A 42 -5.14 13.34 -29.76
N GLN A 43 -6.15 12.78 -29.09
CA GLN A 43 -7.54 13.24 -29.17
C GLN A 43 -7.75 14.41 -28.21
N GLU A 44 -8.47 15.43 -28.66
CA GLU A 44 -8.90 16.52 -27.79
C GLU A 44 -9.84 15.94 -26.72
N ILE A 45 -9.32 15.73 -25.51
CA ILE A 45 -10.08 15.14 -24.41
C ILE A 45 -11.22 16.10 -24.04
N PRO A 46 -12.49 15.66 -24.12
CA PRO A 46 -13.63 16.49 -23.75
C PRO A 46 -13.48 16.97 -22.31
N GLN A 47 -13.77 18.26 -22.06
CA GLN A 47 -13.57 18.90 -20.77
C GLN A 47 -14.29 18.17 -19.60
N ASN A 48 -15.39 17.48 -19.89
CA ASN A 48 -16.13 16.63 -18.95
C ASN A 48 -15.31 15.39 -18.50
N ILE A 49 -14.60 14.75 -19.42
CA ILE A 49 -13.77 13.56 -19.14
C ILE A 49 -12.48 13.97 -18.44
N THR A 50 -11.92 15.14 -18.75
CA THR A 50 -10.69 15.66 -18.13
C THR A 50 -10.81 15.80 -16.61
N SER A 51 -11.97 16.23 -16.10
CA SER A 51 -12.22 16.31 -14.66
C SER A 51 -12.25 14.93 -14.00
N ILE A 52 -12.99 13.97 -14.58
CA ILE A 52 -13.08 12.59 -14.07
C ILE A 52 -11.71 11.92 -14.11
N LEU A 53 -10.96 12.13 -15.18
CA LEU A 53 -9.60 11.63 -15.35
C LEU A 53 -8.68 12.18 -14.26
N GLY A 54 -8.71 13.50 -14.02
CA GLY A 54 -7.93 14.14 -12.95
C GLY A 54 -8.26 13.60 -11.56
N TYR A 55 -9.54 13.43 -11.23
CA TYR A 55 -9.96 12.81 -9.97
C TYR A 55 -9.48 11.36 -9.85
N SER A 56 -9.56 10.60 -10.94
CA SER A 56 -9.11 9.20 -10.97
C SER A 56 -7.61 9.08 -10.70
N TRP A 57 -6.82 9.99 -11.28
CA TRP A 57 -5.38 10.10 -11.06
C TRP A 57 -5.02 10.45 -9.61
N TRP A 58 -5.68 11.45 -9.05
CA TRP A 58 -5.48 11.80 -7.64
C TRP A 58 -5.90 10.66 -6.72
N SER A 59 -7.03 10.01 -7.00
CA SER A 59 -7.53 8.86 -6.24
C SER A 59 -6.52 7.70 -6.24
N LEU A 60 -5.97 7.34 -7.41
CA LEU A 60 -4.95 6.29 -7.50
C LEU A 60 -3.65 6.69 -6.81
N THR A 61 -3.23 7.95 -6.93
CA THR A 61 -2.02 8.45 -6.26
C THR A 61 -2.19 8.37 -4.73
N THR A 62 -3.34 8.82 -4.22
CA THR A 62 -3.69 8.70 -2.79
C THR A 62 -3.72 7.25 -2.36
N ALA A 63 -4.26 6.34 -3.18
CA ALA A 63 -4.26 4.91 -2.89
C ALA A 63 -2.83 4.35 -2.75
N ILE A 64 -1.95 4.65 -3.71
CA ILE A 64 -0.56 4.20 -3.70
C ILE A 64 0.17 4.72 -2.46
N ILE A 65 0.03 6.02 -2.14
CA ILE A 65 0.65 6.62 -0.95
C ILE A 65 0.10 5.97 0.32
N SER A 66 -1.22 5.83 0.42
CA SER A 66 -1.87 5.25 1.60
C SER A 66 -1.44 3.79 1.84
N LEU A 67 -1.43 2.97 0.79
CA LEU A 67 -0.98 1.57 0.88
C LEU A 67 0.53 1.48 1.19
N THR A 68 1.34 2.38 0.63
CA THR A 68 2.79 2.43 0.93
C THR A 68 3.03 2.78 2.40
N ILE A 69 2.35 3.79 2.95
CA ILE A 69 2.46 4.19 4.35
C ILE A 69 1.93 3.07 5.27
N MET A 70 0.79 2.47 4.95
CA MET A 70 0.24 1.33 5.68
C MET A 70 1.27 0.21 5.79
N LEU A 71 1.89 -0.18 4.67
CA LEU A 71 2.86 -1.26 4.64
C LEU A 71 4.15 -0.90 5.39
N PHE A 72 4.61 0.34 5.31
CA PHE A 72 5.70 0.83 6.16
C PHE A 72 5.36 0.71 7.65
N LEU A 73 4.14 1.06 8.05
CA LEU A 73 3.68 0.92 9.44
C LEU A 73 3.62 -0.56 9.87
N VAL A 74 3.19 -1.47 8.99
CA VAL A 74 3.24 -2.93 9.27
C VAL A 74 4.67 -3.39 9.51
N ILE A 75 5.62 -3.01 8.65
CA ILE A 75 7.03 -3.38 8.79
C ILE A 75 7.62 -2.78 10.07
N ALA A 76 7.35 -1.50 10.35
CA ALA A 76 7.84 -0.83 11.56
C ALA A 76 7.26 -1.46 12.83
N ARG A 77 5.96 -1.80 12.84
CA ARG A 77 5.31 -2.50 13.94
C ARG A 77 5.96 -3.87 14.17
N ASP A 78 6.14 -4.65 13.12
CA ASP A 78 6.71 -6.00 13.20
C ASP A 78 8.20 -5.95 13.62
N TYR A 79 8.95 -4.94 13.16
CA TYR A 79 10.31 -4.69 13.63
C TYR A 79 10.38 -4.33 15.12
N LEU A 80 9.51 -3.42 15.58
CA LEU A 80 9.43 -3.04 16.99
C LEU A 80 9.03 -4.23 17.87
N PHE A 81 8.14 -5.09 17.39
CA PHE A 81 7.79 -6.33 18.05
C PHE A 81 9.00 -7.27 18.18
N GLY A 82 9.76 -7.46 17.09
CA GLY A 82 11.01 -8.24 17.09
C GLY A 82 12.10 -7.68 18.02
N GLU A 83 12.27 -6.36 18.07
CA GLU A 83 13.20 -5.67 18.99
C GLU A 83 12.82 -5.86 20.45
N ARG A 84 11.53 -5.70 20.79
CA ARG A 84 11.01 -5.95 22.15
C ARG A 84 11.25 -7.40 22.56
N TRP A 85 11.01 -8.33 21.63
CA TRP A 85 11.26 -9.75 21.84
C TRP A 85 12.74 -10.06 22.09
N ARG A 86 13.66 -9.43 21.35
CA ARG A 86 15.12 -9.56 21.59
C ARG A 86 15.51 -9.10 22.99
N LYS A 87 14.86 -8.03 23.49
CA LYS A 87 15.10 -7.51 24.84
C LYS A 87 14.51 -8.42 25.94
N GLU A 88 13.39 -9.08 25.68
CA GLU A 88 12.83 -10.10 26.59
C GLU A 88 13.72 -11.35 26.66
N LEU A 89 14.18 -11.87 25.51
CA LEU A 89 15.10 -13.01 25.45
C LEU A 89 16.46 -12.76 26.13
N SER A 90 16.89 -11.49 26.21
CA SER A 90 18.12 -11.09 26.91
C SER A 90 17.91 -10.80 28.40
N GLY A 91 16.69 -11.03 28.93
CA GLY A 91 16.35 -10.85 30.34
C GLY A 91 16.22 -9.39 30.79
N LEU A 92 16.17 -8.43 29.85
CA LEU A 92 16.11 -6.99 30.16
C LEU A 92 14.69 -6.50 30.44
N ILE A 93 13.63 -7.24 30.07
CA ILE A 93 12.23 -6.83 30.21
C ILE A 93 11.35 -8.07 30.47
N ASP A 94 10.50 -8.01 31.50
CA ASP A 94 9.63 -9.13 31.96
C ASP A 94 8.28 -9.26 31.22
N ASN A 95 7.94 -8.31 30.35
CA ASN A 95 6.65 -8.30 29.65
C ASN A 95 6.73 -7.48 28.34
N ALA A 96 7.00 -8.15 27.21
CA ALA A 96 7.02 -7.50 25.89
C ALA A 96 5.62 -7.22 25.33
N ASN A 97 4.57 -7.82 25.89
CA ASN A 97 3.21 -7.85 25.33
C ASN A 97 2.38 -6.58 25.58
N LYS A 98 3.01 -5.39 25.60
CA LYS A 98 2.30 -4.12 25.80
C LYS A 98 1.73 -3.61 24.47
N ASN A 99 0.49 -4.03 24.24
CA ASN A 99 -0.59 -3.49 23.40
C ASN A 99 -0.18 -2.46 22.31
N THR A 100 0.02 -2.95 21.07
CA THR A 100 0.20 -2.14 19.84
C THR A 100 -1.12 -1.75 19.16
N SER A 101 -2.24 -1.80 19.88
CA SER A 101 -3.59 -1.60 19.34
C SER A 101 -3.79 -0.32 18.52
N VAL A 102 -3.08 0.77 18.82
CA VAL A 102 -3.21 2.05 18.09
C VAL A 102 -2.60 1.97 16.69
N ILE A 103 -1.42 1.35 16.54
CA ILE A 103 -0.75 1.20 15.24
C ILE A 103 -1.57 0.26 14.35
N ASP A 104 -2.12 -0.80 14.94
CA ASP A 104 -3.00 -1.75 14.25
C ASP A 104 -4.27 -1.08 13.72
N PHE A 105 -4.86 -0.18 14.51
CA PHE A 105 -6.00 0.63 14.07
C PHE A 105 -5.64 1.54 12.89
N PHE A 106 -4.51 2.25 12.95
CA PHE A 106 -4.06 3.11 11.83
C PHE A 106 -3.78 2.29 10.57
N ILE A 107 -3.14 1.12 10.70
CA ILE A 107 -2.92 0.21 9.57
C ILE A 107 -4.26 -0.15 8.92
N TRP A 108 -5.27 -0.50 9.70
CA TRP A 108 -6.60 -0.86 9.18
C TRP A 108 -7.29 0.32 8.48
N VAL A 109 -7.22 1.52 9.07
CA VAL A 109 -7.80 2.73 8.47
C VAL A 109 -7.11 3.08 7.15
N LEU A 110 -5.78 3.03 7.09
CA LEU A 110 -5.06 3.25 5.83
C LEU A 110 -5.34 2.14 4.82
N ALA A 111 -5.48 0.88 5.25
CA ALA A 111 -5.84 -0.23 4.36
C ALA A 111 -7.18 0.04 3.67
N LEU A 112 -8.19 0.38 4.45
CA LEU A 112 -9.54 0.62 3.95
C LEU A 112 -9.57 1.85 3.05
N CYS A 113 -8.91 2.94 3.46
CA CYS A 113 -8.81 4.17 2.68
C CYS A 113 -8.10 3.93 1.34
N GLY A 114 -6.94 3.25 1.37
CA GLY A 114 -6.17 2.88 0.18
C GLY A 114 -6.97 1.99 -0.77
N LEU A 115 -7.71 1.01 -0.25
CA LEU A 115 -8.56 0.13 -1.05
C LEU A 115 -9.70 0.89 -1.73
N ILE A 116 -10.43 1.73 -0.98
CA ILE A 116 -11.56 2.49 -1.52
C ILE A 116 -11.08 3.45 -2.61
N THR A 117 -10.01 4.21 -2.33
CA THR A 117 -9.43 5.17 -3.29
C THR A 117 -8.83 4.48 -4.52
N PHE A 118 -8.31 3.26 -4.36
CA PHE A 118 -7.85 2.45 -5.48
C PHE A 118 -9.01 2.05 -6.40
N ILE A 119 -10.07 1.48 -5.83
CA ILE A 119 -11.24 1.03 -6.60
C ILE A 119 -11.89 2.21 -7.33
N SER A 120 -12.13 3.33 -6.63
CA SER A 120 -12.74 4.51 -7.26
C SER A 120 -11.89 5.08 -8.38
N GLY A 121 -10.57 5.15 -8.18
CA GLY A 121 -9.64 5.64 -9.20
C GLY A 121 -9.54 4.73 -10.42
N TYR A 122 -9.51 3.41 -10.21
CA TYR A 122 -9.45 2.44 -11.31
C TYR A 122 -10.76 2.40 -12.12
N VAL A 123 -11.91 2.46 -11.45
CA VAL A 123 -13.23 2.56 -12.12
C VAL A 123 -13.34 3.84 -12.94
N GLY A 124 -12.88 4.97 -12.39
CA GLY A 124 -12.88 6.24 -13.12
C GLY A 124 -11.98 6.23 -14.36
N LEU A 125 -10.78 5.64 -14.26
CA LEU A 125 -9.92 5.42 -15.44
C LEU A 125 -10.59 4.50 -16.48
N THR A 126 -11.22 3.42 -16.04
CA THR A 126 -11.92 2.48 -16.95
C THR A 126 -13.08 3.17 -17.66
N TYR A 127 -13.84 4.00 -16.95
CA TYR A 127 -14.92 4.79 -17.52
C TYR A 127 -14.40 5.78 -18.58
N CYS A 128 -13.33 6.52 -18.27
CA CYS A 128 -12.69 7.42 -19.24
C CYS A 128 -12.21 6.65 -20.47
N ALA A 129 -11.60 5.48 -20.30
CA ALA A 129 -11.11 4.65 -21.40
C ALA A 129 -12.25 4.17 -22.31
N ILE A 130 -13.36 3.70 -21.75
CA ILE A 130 -14.54 3.28 -22.52
C ILE A 130 -15.12 4.44 -23.32
N GLN A 131 -15.14 5.64 -22.75
CA GLN A 131 -15.73 6.81 -23.40
C GLN A 131 -14.85 7.45 -24.48
N LEU A 132 -13.57 7.06 -24.54
CA LEU A 132 -12.58 7.50 -25.53
C LEU A 132 -12.36 6.49 -26.67
N ILE A 133 -12.93 5.28 -26.56
CA ILE A 133 -13.02 4.30 -27.67
C ILE A 133 -14.19 4.68 -28.57
#